data_AF-A0A485A9D2-F1
#
_entry.id   AF-A0A485A9D2-F1
#
_cell.length_a   1.000
_cell.length_b   1.000
_cell.length_c   1.000
_cell.angle_alpha   90.00
_cell.angle_beta   90.00
_cell.angle_gamma   90.00
#
_symmetry.space_group_name_H-M   'P 1'
#
loop_
_entity.id
_entity.type
_entity.pdbx_description
1 polymer ?
#
loop_
_entity_poly.entity_id
_entity_poly.type
_entity_poly.pdbx_seq_one_letter_code
_entity_poly.pdbx_strand_id
1 'polypeptide(L)'
;MLILLEDKIATPLGPLWILCDENFHLRAIEWEEHSDRMEQLLNIHYRTEGYSRVASSNPGGLSRLMSDYFEGDLAVIESIPTATGGTPFQREVWQALRTIPCGQVMHYGQLG
;
A
#
# COMPACT_ATOMS: atom_id res chain seq x y z
N MET A 1 6.91 17.15 7.98
CA MET A 1 5.87 16.29 8.58
C MET A 1 4.99 15.79 7.46
N LEU A 2 4.90 14.48 7.29
CA LEU A 2 4.14 13.82 6.22
C LEU A 2 2.64 13.80 6.56
N ILE A 3 1.76 14.04 5.60
CA ILE A 3 0.32 13.78 5.78
C ILE A 3 -0.03 12.49 5.06
N LEU A 4 -0.58 11.54 5.81
CA LEU A 4 -1.15 10.31 5.29
C LEU A 4 -2.66 10.48 5.16
N LEU A 5 -3.13 10.56 3.93
CA LEU A 5 -4.55 10.51 3.61
C LEU A 5 -4.98 9.06 3.71
N GLU A 6 -5.99 8.78 4.54
CA GLU A 6 -6.46 7.44 4.79
C GLU A 6 -7.92 7.27 4.41
N ASP A 7 -8.22 6.11 3.84
CA ASP A 7 -9.58 5.66 3.58
C ASP A 7 -9.68 4.18 3.94
N LYS A 8 -10.92 3.73 4.15
CA LYS A 8 -11.22 2.33 4.44
C LYS A 8 -12.37 1.85 3.60
N ILE A 9 -12.14 0.76 2.89
CA ILE A 9 -13.15 0.12 2.04
C ILE A 9 -13.52 -1.26 2.57
N ALA A 10 -14.74 -1.70 2.29
CA ALA A 10 -15.11 -3.10 2.46
C ALA A 10 -14.63 -3.90 1.24
N THR A 11 -14.06 -5.08 1.47
CA THR A 11 -13.66 -6.02 0.42
C THR A 11 -14.21 -7.41 0.74
N PRO A 12 -14.21 -8.35 -0.23
CA PRO A 12 -14.60 -9.74 0.04
C PRO A 12 -13.76 -10.45 1.12
N LEU A 13 -12.56 -9.94 1.40
CA LEU A 13 -11.64 -10.51 2.40
C LEU A 13 -11.68 -9.74 3.74
N GLY A 14 -12.54 -8.72 3.86
CA GLY A 14 -12.67 -7.87 5.05
C GLY A 14 -12.38 -6.39 4.79
N PRO A 15 -12.49 -5.52 5.81
CA PRO A 15 -12.20 -4.10 5.66
C PRO A 15 -10.70 -3.86 5.44
N LEU A 16 -10.38 -3.05 4.43
CA LEU A 16 -9.02 -2.75 4.00
C LEU A 16 -8.72 -1.26 4.19
N TRP A 17 -7.65 -0.96 4.93
CA TRP A 17 -7.09 0.37 5.04
C TRP A 17 -6.21 0.69 3.84
N ILE A 18 -6.35 1.90 3.32
CA ILE A 18 -5.57 2.45 2.20
C ILE A 18 -5.00 3.79 2.64
N LEU A 19 -3.68 3.91 2.67
CA LEU A 19 -2.99 5.13 3.07
C LEU A 19 -2.04 5.59 1.97
N CYS A 20 -2.16 6.85 1.57
CA CYS A 20 -1.25 7.50 0.64
C CYS A 20 -0.75 8.84 1.18
N ASP A 21 0.34 9.35 0.61
CA ASP A 21 0.79 10.70 0.91
C ASP A 21 0.02 11.78 0.13
N GLU A 22 0.40 13.04 0.32
CA GLU A 22 -0.16 14.21 -0.34
C GLU A 22 0.05 14.22 -1.87
N ASN A 23 1.00 13.44 -2.38
CA ASN A 23 1.21 13.24 -3.81
C ASN A 23 0.46 12.01 -4.35
N PHE A 24 -0.41 11.40 -3.53
CA PHE A 24 -1.17 10.20 -3.84
C PHE A 24 -0.32 8.97 -4.12
N HIS A 25 0.92 8.93 -3.63
CA HIS A 25 1.71 7.71 -3.64
C HIS A 25 1.28 6.82 -2.48
N LEU A 26 0.91 5.58 -2.80
CA LEU A 26 0.52 4.59 -1.81
C LEU A 26 1.69 4.33 -0.84
N ARG A 27 1.42 4.49 0.45
CA ARG A 27 2.38 4.32 1.55
C ARG A 27 2.11 3.03 2.33
N ALA A 28 0.85 2.67 2.51
CA ALA A 28 0.47 1.42 3.18
C ALA A 28 -0.90 0.90 2.70
N ILE A 29 -1.04 -0.42 2.73
CA ILE A 29 -2.31 -1.16 2.65
C ILE A 29 -2.27 -2.20 3.77
N GLU A 30 -3.32 -2.30 4.58
CA GLU A 30 -3.41 -3.28 5.66
C GLU A 30 -4.86 -3.67 5.95
N TRP A 31 -5.06 -4.91 6.39
CA TRP A 31 -6.35 -5.36 6.89
C TRP A 31 -6.68 -4.73 8.25
N GLU A 32 -7.94 -4.36 8.49
CA GLU A 32 -8.38 -3.77 9.77
C GLU A 32 -7.97 -4.61 11.00
N GLU A 33 -8.05 -5.95 10.89
CA GLU A 33 -7.63 -6.89 11.94
C GLU A 33 -6.13 -6.84 12.28
N HIS A 34 -5.33 -6.16 11.46
CA HIS A 34 -3.90 -5.95 11.63
C HIS A 34 -3.52 -4.48 11.74
N SER A 35 -4.47 -3.59 12.06
CA SER A 35 -4.24 -2.15 12.24
C SER A 35 -3.12 -1.83 13.25
N ASP A 36 -3.02 -2.58 14.35
CA ASP A 36 -1.91 -2.45 15.32
C ASP A 36 -0.53 -2.62 14.65
N ARG A 37 -0.41 -3.59 13.73
CA ARG A 37 0.83 -3.83 12.97
C ARG A 37 1.10 -2.69 11.99
N MET A 38 0.07 -2.19 11.31
CA MET A 38 0.20 -1.03 10.43
C MET A 38 0.75 0.17 11.21
N GLU A 39 0.18 0.49 12.37
CA GLU A 39 0.65 1.62 13.18
C GLU A 39 2.12 1.47 13.61
N GLN A 40 2.52 0.25 14.00
CA GLN A 40 3.94 -0.04 14.29
C GLN A 40 4.83 0.23 13.08
N LEU A 41 4.44 -0.22 11.88
CA LEU A 41 5.20 -0.01 10.65
C LEU A 41 5.26 1.47 10.24
N LEU A 42 4.15 2.20 10.32
CA LEU A 42 4.13 3.64 10.08
C LEU A 42 5.08 4.38 11.02
N ASN A 43 5.09 3.99 12.30
CA ASN A 43 6.02 4.54 13.27
C ASN A 43 7.48 4.19 12.95
N ILE A 44 7.78 2.96 12.53
CA ILE A 44 9.13 2.58 12.10
C ILE A 44 9.61 3.45 10.93
N HIS A 45 8.74 3.69 9.95
CA HIS A 45 9.10 4.36 8.71
C HIS A 45 9.10 5.88 8.79
N TYR A 46 8.18 6.48 9.54
CA TYR A 46 7.87 7.91 9.42
C TYR A 46 7.96 8.68 10.74
N ARG A 47 8.22 8.04 11.89
CA ARG A 47 8.27 8.75 13.19
C ARG A 47 9.31 9.87 13.25
N THR A 48 10.45 9.69 12.58
CA THR A 48 11.59 10.62 12.66
C THR A 48 11.26 11.96 12.02
N GLU A 49 10.53 11.96 10.91
CA GLU A 49 10.09 13.17 10.19
C GLU A 49 8.73 13.69 10.68
N GLY A 50 8.05 12.86 11.47
CA GLY A 50 6.67 13.03 11.92
C GLY A 50 5.67 12.76 10.81
N TYR A 51 4.53 12.15 11.16
CA TYR A 51 3.40 12.01 10.26
C TYR A 51 2.07 12.28 10.98
N SER A 52 1.05 12.64 10.22
CA SER A 52 -0.33 12.72 10.68
C SER A 52 -1.23 11.89 9.75
N ARG A 53 -2.34 11.38 10.28
CA ARG A 53 -3.34 10.63 9.51
C ARG A 53 -4.58 11.50 9.38
N VAL A 54 -5.10 11.63 8.17
CA VAL A 54 -6.26 12.46 7.85
C VAL A 54 -7.25 11.61 7.06
N ALA A 55 -8.45 11.44 7.61
CA ALA A 55 -9.53 10.76 6.92
C ALA A 55 -9.83 11.46 5.59
N SER A 56 -9.89 10.68 4.52
CA SER A 56 -10.15 11.15 3.16
C SER A 56 -11.03 10.14 2.44
N SER A 57 -11.84 10.62 1.51
CA SER A 57 -12.70 9.76 0.69
C SER A 57 -12.04 9.57 -0.67
N ASN A 58 -11.66 8.35 -1.01
CA ASN A 58 -11.02 7.96 -2.27
C ASN A 58 -9.80 8.84 -2.65
N PRO A 59 -8.78 8.98 -1.76
CA PRO A 59 -7.63 9.82 -2.03
C PRO A 59 -6.87 9.32 -3.26
N GLY A 60 -6.69 10.21 -4.25
CA GLY A 60 -6.00 9.88 -5.50
C GLY A 60 -6.71 8.82 -6.37
N GLY A 61 -7.97 8.47 -6.08
CA GLY A 61 -8.67 7.38 -6.77
C GLY A 61 -8.31 5.97 -6.27
N LEU A 62 -7.46 5.85 -5.25
CA LEU A 62 -6.90 4.56 -4.82
C LEU A 62 -7.95 3.60 -4.26
N SER A 63 -8.92 4.11 -3.49
CA SER A 63 -10.02 3.29 -2.95
C SER A 63 -10.86 2.66 -4.06
N ARG A 64 -11.09 3.43 -5.13
CA ARG A 64 -11.80 2.93 -6.31
C ARG A 64 -10.98 1.87 -7.04
N LEU A 65 -9.70 2.12 -7.30
CA LEU A 65 -8.82 1.13 -7.93
C LEU A 65 -8.75 -0.18 -7.14
N MET A 66 -8.69 -0.11 -5.80
CA MET A 66 -8.75 -1.31 -4.97
C MET A 66 -10.10 -2.01 -5.06
N SER A 67 -11.20 -1.28 -5.16
CA SER A 67 -12.52 -1.88 -5.38
C SER A 67 -12.57 -2.61 -6.73
N ASP A 68 -12.10 -1.97 -7.81
CA ASP A 68 -12.04 -2.57 -9.15
C ASP A 68 -11.16 -3.84 -9.18
N TYR A 69 -10.05 -3.86 -8.42
CA TYR A 69 -9.21 -5.05 -8.24
C TYR A 69 -9.99 -6.24 -7.67
N PHE A 70 -10.75 -6.01 -6.59
CA PHE A 70 -11.56 -7.06 -5.96
C PHE A 70 -12.79 -7.44 -6.80
N GLU A 71 -13.25 -6.57 -7.70
CA GLU A 71 -14.28 -6.87 -8.71
C GLU A 71 -13.74 -7.67 -9.91
N GLY A 72 -12.41 -7.85 -10.00
CA GLY A 72 -11.76 -8.74 -10.96
C GLY A 72 -10.89 -8.05 -12.01
N ASP A 73 -10.75 -6.72 -11.97
CA ASP A 73 -9.78 -6.02 -12.80
C ASP A 73 -8.40 -6.04 -12.14
N LEU A 74 -7.71 -7.17 -12.30
CA LEU A 74 -6.42 -7.40 -11.64
C LEU A 74 -5.29 -6.53 -12.19
N ALA A 75 -5.46 -5.87 -13.34
CA ALA A 75 -4.43 -5.05 -13.95
C ALA A 75 -4.28 -3.67 -13.29
N VAL A 76 -5.29 -3.21 -12.55
CA VAL A 76 -5.30 -1.86 -11.94
C VAL A 76 -4.11 -1.61 -11.01
N ILE A 77 -3.60 -2.64 -10.34
CA ILE A 77 -2.47 -2.52 -9.40
C ILE A 77 -1.15 -2.12 -10.06
N GLU A 78 -1.02 -2.34 -11.37
CA GLU A 78 0.15 -1.95 -12.15
C GLU A 78 0.27 -0.42 -12.24
N SER A 79 -0.87 0.27 -12.23
CA SER A 79 -0.96 1.73 -12.36
C SER A 79 -0.72 2.50 -11.05
N ILE A 80 -0.72 1.80 -9.92
CA ILE A 80 -0.69 2.43 -8.60
C ILE A 80 0.73 2.91 -8.27
N PRO A 81 0.94 4.22 -8.11
CA PRO A 81 2.24 4.72 -7.68
C PRO A 81 2.44 4.38 -6.20
N THR A 82 3.62 3.87 -5.86
CA THR A 82 3.96 3.46 -4.49
C THR A 82 5.21 4.17 -4.02
N ALA A 83 5.27 4.47 -2.73
CA ALA A 83 6.47 5.04 -2.12
C ALA A 83 6.64 4.49 -0.70
N THR A 84 7.58 3.58 -0.52
CA THR A 84 7.75 2.86 0.74
C THR A 84 8.91 3.40 1.59
N GLY A 85 8.77 3.45 2.91
CA GLY A 85 9.80 3.93 3.86
C GLY A 85 10.90 2.91 4.23
N GLY A 86 11.16 1.91 3.40
CA GLY A 86 12.14 0.83 3.66
C GLY A 86 13.59 1.18 3.30
N THR A 87 14.51 0.29 3.69
CA THR A 87 15.94 0.36 3.32
C THR A 87 16.13 0.28 1.80
N PRO A 88 17.29 0.68 1.25
CA PRO A 88 17.58 0.52 -0.18
C PRO A 88 17.32 -0.90 -0.69
N PHE A 89 17.80 -1.91 0.05
CA PHE A 89 17.57 -3.32 -0.28
C PHE A 89 16.09 -3.72 -0.28
N GLN A 90 15.31 -3.30 0.72
CA GLN A 90 13.86 -3.57 0.75
C GLN A 90 13.15 -2.98 -0.46
N ARG A 91 13.52 -1.76 -0.86
CA ARG A 91 12.94 -1.11 -2.05
C ARG A 91 13.28 -1.85 -3.34
N GLU A 92 14.50 -2.36 -3.49
CA GLU A 92 14.89 -3.18 -4.64
C GLU A 92 14.07 -4.48 -4.69
N VAL A 93 13.94 -5.19 -3.57
CA VAL A 93 13.11 -6.40 -3.49
C VAL A 93 11.65 -6.10 -3.82
N TRP A 94 11.08 -5.02 -3.29
CA TRP A 94 9.69 -4.63 -3.58
C TRP A 94 9.49 -4.23 -5.04
N GLN A 95 10.47 -3.57 -5.66
CA GLN A 95 10.44 -3.30 -7.11
C GLN A 95 10.48 -4.60 -7.92
N ALA A 96 11.33 -5.57 -7.55
CA ALA A 96 11.40 -6.86 -8.21
C ALA A 96 10.08 -7.65 -8.10
N LEU A 97 9.45 -7.66 -6.92
CA LEU A 97 8.17 -8.32 -6.70
C LEU A 97 7.06 -7.78 -7.61
N ARG A 98 7.07 -6.49 -7.94
CA ARG A 98 6.10 -5.88 -8.88
C ARG A 98 6.26 -6.35 -10.32
N THR A 99 7.35 -7.03 -10.67
CA THR A 99 7.55 -7.60 -12.01
C THR A 99 6.93 -8.98 -12.19
N ILE A 100 6.43 -9.59 -11.11
CA ILE A 100 5.74 -10.88 -11.16
C ILE A 100 4.34 -10.66 -11.78
N PRO A 101 4.04 -11.27 -12.94
CA PRO A 101 2.73 -11.09 -13.56
C PRO A 101 1.61 -11.67 -12.68
N CYS A 102 0.41 -11.10 -12.80
CA CYS A 102 -0.75 -11.62 -12.10
C CYS A 102 -1.01 -13.10 -12.44
N GLY A 103 -1.25 -13.92 -11.42
CA GLY A 103 -1.47 -15.37 -11.56
C GLY A 103 -0.19 -16.19 -11.72
N GLN A 104 1.00 -15.58 -11.64
CA GLN A 104 2.29 -16.27 -11.66
C GLN A 104 2.92 -16.30 -10.26
N VAL A 105 3.82 -17.26 -10.04
CA VAL A 105 4.59 -17.42 -8.80
C VAL A 105 6.07 -17.38 -9.13
N MET A 106 6.84 -16.76 -8.24
CA MET A 106 8.31 -16.74 -8.28
C MET A 106 8.84 -17.26 -6.94
N HIS A 107 9.91 -18.06 -6.97
CA HIS A 107 10.56 -18.55 -5.76
C HIS A 107 11.54 -17.52 -5.20
N TYR A 108 11.70 -17.49 -3.87
CA TYR A 108 12.59 -16.52 -3.20
C TYR A 108 14.02 -16.50 -3.74
N GLY A 109 14.59 -17.64 -4.15
CA GLY A 109 15.95 -17.70 -4.73
C GLY A 109 16.07 -17.10 -6.13
N GLN A 110 14.96 -16.65 -6.73
CA GLN A 110 14.92 -15.97 -8.03
C GLN A 110 14.80 -14.44 -7.87
N LEU A 111 14.51 -13.96 -6.65
CA LEU A 111 14.67 -12.56 -6.27
C LEU A 111 16.15 -12.35 -5.95
N GLY A 112 16.87 -11.67 -6.84
CA GLY A 112 18.32 -11.47 -6.76
C GLY A 112 18.82 -10.75 -5.51
#